data_AF-A0A0Q4CJN1-F1
#
_entry.id   AF-A0A0Q4CJN1-F1
#
_cell.length_a   1.000
_cell.length_b   1.000
_cell.length_c   1.000
_cell.angle_alpha   90.00
_cell.angle_beta   90.00
_cell.angle_gamma   90.00
#
_symmetry.space_group_name_H-M   'P 1'
#
loop_
_entity.id
_entity.type
_entity.pdbx_description
1 polymer ?
#
loop_
_entity_poly.entity_id
_entity_poly.type
_entity_poly.pdbx_seq_one_letter_code
_entity_poly.pdbx_strand_id
1 'polypeptide(L)'
;MAAVLCSAAIAGCSAAVPPPPGNDGSEAVAGRATGERRLSNDARSTAAAEAGLAENKADALRPTGAPGPAPRSSNRYTVSQVLGKRDRTLVGGDAVCDIRFVYAGREAEGVFWEEPCDAVTATMMDRAQLERLNRWERLDRFQQGFVQQMPGGKVLYVSGAFSAAVYPYGTTGTVEEVTVAD
;
A
#
# COMPACT_ATOMS: atom_id res chain seq x y z
N MET A 1 -3.46 -32.56 41.35
CA MET A 1 -2.79 -33.70 40.68
C MET A 1 -2.81 -33.42 39.20
N ALA A 2 -1.77 -33.52 38.38
CA ALA A 2 -0.32 -33.56 38.54
C ALA A 2 0.21 -33.18 37.15
N ALA A 3 1.30 -32.40 37.10
CA ALA A 3 1.95 -31.97 35.88
C ALA A 3 2.53 -33.14 35.07
N VAL A 4 2.65 -32.99 33.75
CA VAL A 4 3.80 -33.51 32.99
C VAL A 4 4.21 -32.46 31.96
N LEU A 5 5.35 -31.84 32.24
CA LEU A 5 6.22 -31.17 31.28
C LEU A 5 6.89 -32.22 30.40
N CYS A 6 7.14 -31.88 29.12
CA CYS A 6 8.26 -32.45 28.39
C CYS A 6 8.95 -31.33 27.58
N SER A 7 10.20 -31.09 27.93
CA SER A 7 11.15 -30.19 27.27
C SER A 7 12.00 -30.94 26.24
N ALA A 8 12.78 -30.17 25.46
CA ALA A 8 13.94 -30.52 24.62
C ALA A 8 13.59 -30.81 23.14
N ALA A 9 14.35 -30.40 22.11
CA ALA A 9 15.68 -29.78 22.02
C ALA A 9 15.90 -29.08 20.65
N ILE A 10 17.01 -28.36 20.61
CA ILE A 10 17.61 -27.46 19.61
C ILE A 10 18.19 -28.21 18.40
N ALA A 11 18.00 -27.69 17.17
CA ALA A 11 18.91 -27.76 16.01
C ALA A 11 18.28 -26.87 14.91
N GLY A 12 18.87 -25.82 14.34
CA GLY A 12 20.22 -25.72 13.83
C GLY A 12 20.23 -26.09 12.33
N CYS A 13 19.76 -25.19 11.45
CA CYS A 13 19.97 -25.28 10.00
C CYS A 13 20.18 -23.88 9.40
N SER A 14 21.44 -23.45 9.38
CA SER A 14 21.90 -22.42 8.45
C SER A 14 21.97 -23.05 7.06
N ALA A 15 21.04 -22.69 6.17
CA ALA A 15 21.16 -23.01 4.76
C ALA A 15 21.91 -21.86 4.06
N ALA A 16 23.20 -22.09 3.79
CA ALA A 16 24.02 -21.26 2.93
C ALA A 16 23.50 -21.33 1.49
N VAL A 17 23.17 -20.18 0.90
CA VAL A 17 22.82 -20.05 -0.52
C VAL A 17 24.12 -19.85 -1.32
N PRO A 18 24.43 -20.68 -2.32
CA PRO A 18 25.60 -20.49 -3.18
C PRO A 18 25.35 -19.38 -4.23
N PRO A 19 26.37 -18.58 -4.60
CA PRO A 19 26.26 -17.61 -5.68
C PRO A 19 26.27 -18.29 -7.08
N PRO A 20 25.65 -17.67 -8.10
CA PRO A 20 25.67 -18.20 -9.47
C PRO A 20 27.05 -18.08 -10.14
N PRO A 21 27.35 -18.96 -11.12
CA PRO A 21 28.65 -19.04 -11.79
C PRO A 21 28.92 -17.84 -12.72
N GLY A 22 30.20 -17.49 -12.81
CA GLY A 22 30.74 -16.43 -13.65
C GLY A 22 30.72 -16.78 -15.14
N ASN A 23 30.57 -15.73 -15.95
CA ASN A 23 30.72 -15.79 -17.40
C ASN A 23 32.19 -15.48 -17.75
N ASP A 24 32.97 -16.52 -18.02
CA ASP A 24 34.25 -16.41 -18.71
C ASP A 24 34.01 -16.19 -20.21
N GLY A 25 34.23 -14.95 -20.66
CA GLY A 25 34.36 -14.60 -22.07
C GLY A 25 35.78 -14.11 -22.32
N SER A 26 36.64 -14.99 -22.81
CA SER A 26 37.93 -14.62 -23.41
C SER A 26 37.68 -13.91 -24.74
N GLU A 27 38.34 -12.78 -24.99
CA GLU A 27 39.22 -12.59 -26.16
C GLU A 27 39.96 -11.25 -26.10
N ALA A 28 41.26 -11.33 -26.36
CA ALA A 28 42.21 -10.24 -26.34
C ALA A 28 42.27 -9.53 -27.70
N VAL A 29 42.34 -8.20 -27.71
CA VAL A 29 43.02 -7.45 -28.78
C VAL A 29 43.80 -6.30 -28.17
N ALA A 30 45.11 -6.32 -28.37
CA ALA A 30 46.05 -5.27 -27.98
C ALA A 30 45.93 -4.06 -28.92
N GLY A 31 46.01 -2.86 -28.36
CA GLY A 31 46.13 -1.62 -29.12
C GLY A 31 46.43 -0.41 -28.23
N ARG A 32 47.71 -0.04 -28.12
CA ARG A 32 48.17 1.24 -27.56
C ARG A 32 47.81 2.39 -28.52
N ALA A 33 47.28 3.50 -28.00
CA ALA A 33 47.81 4.87 -28.19
C ALA A 33 46.82 5.96 -27.69
N THR A 34 47.33 6.79 -26.78
CA THR A 34 47.22 8.27 -26.67
C THR A 34 45.95 9.00 -27.15
N GLY A 35 45.33 9.80 -26.28
CA GLY A 35 44.48 10.93 -26.70
C GLY A 35 43.47 11.44 -25.67
N GLU A 36 43.75 12.62 -25.11
CA GLU A 36 42.83 13.66 -24.59
C GLU A 36 41.33 13.37 -24.35
N ARG A 37 40.87 13.57 -23.11
CA ARG A 37 39.85 14.59 -22.76
C ARG A 37 39.60 14.59 -21.25
N ARG A 38 40.36 15.43 -20.54
CA ARG A 38 39.91 16.03 -19.29
C ARG A 38 39.05 17.24 -19.66
N LEU A 39 37.87 17.33 -19.08
CA LEU A 39 36.97 18.49 -18.90
C LEU A 39 35.54 18.12 -19.31
N SER A 40 34.69 17.93 -18.30
CA SER A 40 33.24 18.22 -18.25
C SER A 40 32.46 17.11 -17.54
N ASN A 41 32.59 16.98 -16.21
CA ASN A 41 31.62 16.20 -15.42
C ASN A 41 31.27 16.81 -14.05
N ASP A 42 31.88 17.93 -13.65
CA ASP A 42 31.63 18.51 -12.31
C ASP A 42 30.33 19.33 -12.17
N ALA A 43 29.60 19.61 -13.25
CA ALA A 43 28.36 20.40 -13.18
C ALA A 43 27.07 19.57 -13.07
N ARG A 44 27.13 18.22 -13.15
CA ARG A 44 25.93 17.36 -13.11
C ARG A 44 25.74 16.64 -11.76
N SER A 45 26.70 16.74 -10.85
CA SER A 45 26.71 15.99 -9.58
C SER A 45 25.93 16.62 -8.42
N THR A 46 25.49 17.88 -8.51
CA THR A 46 24.69 18.50 -7.43
C THR A 46 23.19 18.46 -7.67
N ALA A 47 22.72 18.28 -8.91
CA ALA A 47 21.28 18.17 -9.20
C ALA A 47 20.73 16.74 -9.01
N ALA A 48 21.57 15.71 -9.09
CA ALA A 48 21.15 14.31 -8.95
C ALA A 48 21.02 13.86 -7.47
N ALA A 49 21.65 14.58 -6.53
CA ALA A 49 21.58 14.24 -5.11
C ALA A 49 20.26 14.68 -4.46
N GLU A 50 19.60 15.72 -4.98
CA GLU A 50 18.31 16.19 -4.43
C GLU A 50 17.10 15.46 -5.04
N ALA A 51 17.24 14.90 -6.24
CA ALA A 51 16.21 14.05 -6.85
C ALA A 51 16.11 12.67 -6.18
N GLY A 52 17.26 12.08 -5.82
CA GLY A 52 17.30 10.75 -5.20
C GLY A 52 16.73 10.69 -3.78
N LEU A 53 16.69 11.81 -3.05
CA LEU A 53 16.09 11.85 -1.70
C LEU A 53 14.57 12.08 -1.73
N ALA A 54 14.06 12.74 -2.78
CA ALA A 54 12.63 12.92 -2.99
C ALA A 54 11.96 11.65 -3.54
N GLU A 55 12.61 10.94 -4.49
CA GLU A 55 12.09 9.68 -5.04
C GLU A 55 12.03 8.56 -4.00
N ASN A 56 13.00 8.47 -3.08
CA ASN A 56 12.98 7.45 -2.01
C ASN A 56 11.90 7.70 -0.95
N LYS A 57 11.39 8.93 -0.82
CA LYS A 57 10.30 9.24 0.12
C LYS A 57 8.92 8.94 -0.47
N ALA A 58 8.79 9.00 -1.80
CA ALA A 58 7.55 8.63 -2.48
C ALA A 58 7.32 7.10 -2.47
N ASP A 59 8.39 6.30 -2.60
CA ASP A 59 8.30 4.83 -2.49
C ASP A 59 8.07 4.35 -1.04
N ALA A 60 8.55 5.11 -0.06
CA ALA A 60 8.33 4.85 1.37
C ALA A 60 6.94 5.26 1.88
N LEU A 61 6.12 5.92 1.04
CA LEU A 61 4.72 6.27 1.32
C LEU A 61 3.74 5.29 0.65
N ARG A 62 4.23 4.14 0.16
CA ARG A 62 3.35 3.07 -0.35
C ARG A 62 2.45 2.60 0.79
N PRO A 63 1.11 2.83 0.72
CA PRO A 63 0.22 2.43 1.78
C PRO A 63 0.24 0.90 1.91
N THR A 64 0.62 0.38 3.09
CA THR A 64 0.59 -1.06 3.38
C THR A 64 -0.67 -1.45 4.15
N GLY A 65 -1.83 -0.98 3.69
CA GLY A 65 -3.14 -1.35 4.22
C GLY A 65 -3.38 -2.86 4.11
N ALA A 66 -2.91 -3.63 5.10
CA ALA A 66 -3.12 -5.07 5.16
C ALA A 66 -4.63 -5.34 5.17
N PRO A 67 -5.16 -6.18 4.27
CA PRO A 67 -6.60 -6.46 4.21
C PRO A 67 -7.09 -7.05 5.53
N GLY A 68 -8.13 -6.46 6.09
CA GLY A 68 -8.84 -7.02 7.24
C GLY A 68 -9.55 -8.34 6.90
N PRO A 69 -9.90 -9.15 7.91
CA PRO A 69 -10.64 -10.40 7.70
C PRO A 69 -11.99 -10.16 6.99
N ALA A 70 -12.47 -11.18 6.27
CA ALA A 70 -13.73 -11.13 5.54
C ALA A 70 -14.90 -10.68 6.45
N PRO A 71 -15.70 -9.70 6.02
CA PRO A 71 -16.69 -9.06 6.86
C PRO A 71 -17.98 -9.87 6.91
N ARG A 72 -18.58 -9.87 8.10
CA ARG A 72 -19.84 -10.56 8.34
C ARG A 72 -21.01 -9.64 7.97
N SER A 73 -22.14 -10.23 7.60
CA SER A 73 -23.37 -9.47 7.34
C SER A 73 -23.97 -8.97 8.67
N SER A 74 -24.51 -7.75 8.68
CA SER A 74 -25.14 -7.17 9.87
C SER A 74 -26.29 -6.23 9.51
N ASN A 75 -27.39 -6.29 10.26
CA ASN A 75 -28.52 -5.36 10.07
C ASN A 75 -28.43 -4.11 10.96
N ARG A 76 -27.29 -3.88 11.64
CA ARG A 76 -27.13 -2.72 12.53
C ARG A 76 -27.00 -1.40 11.75
N TYR A 77 -26.45 -1.46 10.54
CA TYR A 77 -26.20 -0.29 9.71
C TYR A 77 -26.94 -0.45 8.39
N THR A 78 -27.93 0.41 8.15
CA THR A 78 -28.74 0.41 6.92
C THR A 78 -28.17 1.34 5.84
N VAL A 79 -27.15 2.13 6.18
CA VAL A 79 -26.47 3.07 5.28
C VAL A 79 -24.95 2.92 5.41
N SER A 80 -24.25 3.12 4.30
CA SER A 80 -22.79 3.16 4.28
C SER A 80 -22.28 4.49 4.83
N GLN A 81 -21.36 4.46 5.79
CA GLN A 81 -20.84 5.66 6.44
C GLN A 81 -19.44 5.45 7.02
N VAL A 82 -18.68 6.55 7.12
CA VAL A 82 -17.47 6.59 7.94
C VAL A 82 -17.90 6.77 9.39
N LEU A 83 -17.46 5.88 10.27
CA LEU A 83 -17.79 5.88 11.70
C LEU A 83 -16.86 6.80 12.49
N GLY A 84 -15.63 6.96 12.03
CA GLY A 84 -14.67 7.88 12.64
C GLY A 84 -13.23 7.62 12.19
N LYS A 85 -12.36 8.52 12.61
CA LYS A 85 -10.90 8.45 12.43
C LYS A 85 -10.23 8.58 13.79
N ARG A 86 -9.10 7.92 13.99
CA ARG A 86 -8.30 8.03 15.21
C ARG A 86 -6.81 7.91 14.91
N ASP A 87 -6.02 8.81 15.46
CA ASP A 87 -4.57 8.68 15.42
C ASP A 87 -4.08 7.48 16.25
N ARG A 88 -3.17 6.71 15.66
CA ARG A 88 -2.45 5.61 16.29
C ARG A 88 -0.97 5.81 16.04
N THR A 89 -0.16 5.31 16.94
CA THR A 89 1.29 5.22 16.74
C THR A 89 1.65 3.75 16.60
N LEU A 90 2.32 3.40 15.51
CA LEU A 90 2.84 2.04 15.30
C LEU A 90 4.04 1.77 16.21
N VAL A 91 4.36 0.48 16.36
CA VAL A 91 5.61 0.05 16.98
C VAL A 91 6.75 0.43 16.03
N GLY A 92 7.35 1.60 16.27
CA GLY A 92 8.27 2.25 15.34
C GLY A 92 8.24 3.78 15.44
N GLY A 93 7.16 4.34 15.98
CA GLY A 93 6.99 5.78 16.18
C GLY A 93 6.21 6.48 15.07
N ASP A 94 5.92 5.79 13.97
CA ASP A 94 5.13 6.34 12.87
C ASP A 94 3.66 6.57 13.29
N ALA A 95 3.14 7.74 12.95
CA ALA A 95 1.75 8.10 13.16
C ALA A 95 0.92 7.61 11.97
N VAL A 96 -0.16 6.88 12.27
CA VAL A 96 -1.10 6.35 11.29
C VAL A 96 -2.52 6.69 11.68
N CYS A 97 -3.38 6.85 10.67
CA CYS A 97 -4.80 7.08 10.86
C CYS A 97 -5.58 5.77 10.78
N ASP A 98 -6.21 5.38 11.90
CA ASP A 98 -7.17 4.27 11.99
C ASP A 98 -8.55 4.80 11.56
N ILE A 99 -9.00 4.38 10.38
CA ILE A 99 -10.27 4.80 9.78
C ILE A 99 -11.28 3.68 9.96
N ARG A 100 -12.34 3.94 10.72
CA ARG A 100 -13.44 3.00 10.93
C ARG A 100 -14.62 3.37 10.02
N PHE A 101 -15.16 2.39 9.33
CA PHE A 101 -16.27 2.58 8.40
C PHE A 101 -17.20 1.38 8.38
N VAL A 102 -18.34 1.53 7.73
CA VAL A 102 -19.29 0.45 7.52
C VAL A 102 -19.98 0.60 6.17
N TYR A 103 -20.23 -0.53 5.52
CA TYR A 103 -21.11 -0.61 4.37
C TYR A 103 -22.51 -1.05 4.78
N ALA A 104 -23.53 -0.53 4.11
CA ALA A 104 -24.92 -0.88 4.37
C ALA A 104 -25.12 -2.41 4.36
N GLY A 105 -25.73 -2.95 5.43
CA GLY A 105 -25.96 -4.38 5.59
C GLY A 105 -24.75 -5.19 6.06
N ARG A 106 -23.65 -4.54 6.47
CA ARG A 106 -22.39 -5.21 6.85
C ARG A 106 -21.90 -4.85 8.25
N GLU A 107 -20.94 -5.61 8.74
CA GLU A 107 -20.19 -5.26 9.95
C GLU A 107 -19.24 -4.09 9.70
N ALA A 108 -18.86 -3.40 10.77
CA ALA A 108 -17.93 -2.29 10.71
C ALA A 108 -16.50 -2.79 10.50
N GLU A 109 -15.81 -2.18 9.55
CA GLU A 109 -14.43 -2.48 9.16
C GLU A 109 -13.49 -1.34 9.52
N GLY A 110 -12.19 -1.57 9.35
CA GLY A 110 -11.19 -0.54 9.54
C GLY A 110 -9.99 -0.73 8.62
N VAL A 111 -9.40 0.39 8.21
CA VAL A 111 -8.16 0.45 7.44
C VAL A 111 -7.18 1.38 8.16
N PHE A 112 -5.89 1.10 8.00
CA PHE A 112 -4.82 1.96 8.50
C PHE A 112 -4.21 2.73 7.35
N TRP A 113 -4.06 4.03 7.53
CA TRP A 113 -3.43 4.94 6.57
C TRP A 113 -2.15 5.53 7.17
N GLU A 114 -1.05 5.51 6.42
CA GLU A 114 0.29 5.88 6.90
C GLU A 114 0.55 7.39 6.93
N GLU A 115 -0.43 8.14 7.44
CA GLU A 115 -0.36 9.58 7.70
C GLU A 115 -1.21 9.90 8.93
N PRO A 116 -0.93 10.99 9.67
CA PRO A 116 -1.78 11.43 10.78
C PRO A 116 -3.18 11.81 10.29
N CYS A 117 -4.19 11.66 11.15
CA CYS A 117 -5.59 11.80 10.77
C CYS A 117 -6.02 13.21 10.36
N ASP A 118 -5.24 14.24 10.68
CA ASP A 118 -5.45 15.62 10.23
C ASP A 118 -5.08 15.82 8.76
N ALA A 119 -4.11 15.05 8.24
CA ALA A 119 -3.73 15.03 6.84
C ALA A 119 -4.64 14.13 5.97
N VAL A 120 -5.41 13.24 6.59
CA VAL A 120 -6.22 12.23 5.88
C VAL A 120 -7.68 12.66 5.75
N THR A 121 -8.25 12.56 4.56
CA THR A 121 -9.70 12.67 4.32
C THR A 121 -10.27 11.28 4.03
N ALA A 122 -11.35 10.92 4.74
CA ALA A 122 -12.08 9.68 4.53
C ALA A 122 -13.56 10.00 4.29
N THR A 123 -14.13 9.51 3.19
CA THR A 123 -15.53 9.79 2.84
C THR A 123 -16.17 8.64 2.06
N MET A 124 -17.49 8.55 2.14
CA MET A 124 -18.27 7.62 1.34
C MET A 124 -18.62 8.27 0.00
N MET A 125 -18.06 7.75 -1.09
CA MET A 125 -18.30 8.24 -2.45
C MET A 125 -19.19 7.29 -3.23
N ASP A 126 -20.17 7.85 -3.93
CA ASP A 126 -20.90 7.13 -4.97
C ASP A 126 -20.17 7.17 -6.32
N ARG A 127 -20.72 6.43 -7.29
CA ARG A 127 -20.23 6.38 -8.66
C ARG A 127 -20.01 7.77 -9.28
N ALA A 128 -21.00 8.65 -9.18
CA ALA A 128 -20.91 9.98 -9.80
C ALA A 128 -19.81 10.84 -9.16
N GLN A 129 -19.60 10.71 -7.85
CA GLN A 129 -18.47 11.32 -7.15
C GLN A 129 -17.12 10.78 -7.67
N LEU A 130 -16.98 9.47 -7.81
CA LEU A 130 -15.75 8.84 -8.32
C LEU A 130 -15.47 9.15 -9.79
N GLU A 131 -16.50 9.21 -10.63
CA GLU A 131 -16.39 9.58 -12.05
C GLU A 131 -15.89 11.02 -12.20
N ARG A 132 -16.40 11.96 -11.40
CA ARG A 132 -15.92 13.36 -11.39
C ARG A 132 -14.43 13.49 -11.05
N LEU A 133 -13.89 12.53 -10.30
CA LEU A 133 -12.49 12.47 -9.92
C LEU A 133 -11.66 11.59 -10.87
N ASN A 134 -12.25 11.06 -11.95
CA ASN A 134 -11.63 10.08 -12.86
C ASN A 134 -11.11 8.81 -12.15
N ARG A 135 -11.69 8.45 -11.00
CA ARG A 135 -11.25 7.28 -10.20
C ARG A 135 -12.09 6.04 -10.47
N TRP A 136 -13.30 6.19 -11.01
CA TRP A 136 -14.21 5.09 -11.29
C TRP A 136 -13.62 4.02 -12.21
N GLU A 137 -12.97 4.43 -13.29
CA GLU A 137 -12.37 3.53 -14.29
C GLU A 137 -11.14 2.77 -13.77
N ARG A 138 -10.60 3.16 -12.61
CA ARG A 138 -9.52 2.40 -11.94
C ARG A 138 -10.05 1.15 -11.23
N LEU A 139 -11.34 1.12 -10.90
CA LEU A 139 -12.00 -0.04 -10.31
C LEU A 139 -12.26 -1.08 -11.41
N ASP A 140 -12.03 -2.35 -11.10
CA ASP A 140 -12.39 -3.44 -12.01
C ASP A 140 -13.92 -3.61 -12.11
N ARG A 141 -14.40 -4.39 -13.09
CA ARG A 141 -15.84 -4.59 -13.30
C ARG A 141 -16.55 -5.21 -12.11
N PHE A 142 -15.89 -6.08 -11.36
CA PHE A 142 -16.49 -6.70 -10.17
C PHE A 142 -16.68 -5.66 -9.07
N GLN A 143 -15.63 -4.88 -8.80
CA GLN A 143 -15.64 -3.78 -7.83
C GLN A 143 -16.68 -2.72 -8.20
N GLN A 144 -16.73 -2.31 -9.47
CA GLN A 144 -17.76 -1.40 -9.99
C GLN A 144 -19.17 -1.97 -9.80
N GLY A 145 -19.35 -3.27 -10.09
CA GLY A 145 -20.63 -3.96 -9.90
C GLY A 145 -21.04 -4.01 -8.43
N PHE A 146 -20.08 -4.23 -7.52
CA PHE A 146 -20.30 -4.20 -6.08
C PHE A 146 -20.81 -2.84 -5.61
N VAL A 147 -20.15 -1.74 -6.01
CA VAL A 147 -20.58 -0.38 -5.63
C VAL A 147 -22.00 -0.11 -6.12
N GLN A 148 -22.35 -0.54 -7.34
CA GLN A 148 -23.69 -0.32 -7.89
C GLN A 148 -24.80 -1.14 -7.22
N GLN A 149 -24.48 -2.34 -6.72
CA GLN A 149 -25.46 -3.24 -6.10
C GLN A 149 -25.71 -2.95 -4.61
N MET A 150 -24.80 -2.21 -3.96
CA MET A 150 -24.94 -1.89 -2.54
C MET A 150 -26.08 -0.89 -2.28
N PRO A 151 -26.85 -1.05 -1.19
CA PRO A 151 -27.76 0.00 -0.75
C PRO A 151 -27.03 1.34 -0.54
N GLY A 152 -27.50 2.38 -1.25
CA GLY A 152 -26.87 3.70 -1.27
C GLY A 152 -25.69 3.85 -2.22
N GLY A 153 -25.14 2.75 -2.72
CA GLY A 153 -24.12 2.71 -3.77
C GLY A 153 -22.84 3.48 -3.46
N LYS A 154 -22.40 3.45 -2.20
CA LYS A 154 -21.22 4.20 -1.74
C LYS A 154 -20.09 3.28 -1.31
N VAL A 155 -18.87 3.68 -1.65
CA VAL A 155 -17.62 3.03 -1.30
C VAL A 155 -16.73 4.01 -0.52
N LEU A 156 -15.90 3.49 0.37
CA LEU A 156 -14.92 4.29 1.08
C LEU A 156 -13.85 4.79 0.09
N TYR A 157 -13.67 6.10 0.07
CA TYR A 157 -12.55 6.79 -0.54
C TYR A 157 -11.70 7.43 0.56
N VAL A 158 -10.40 7.20 0.51
CA VAL A 158 -9.42 7.81 1.40
C VAL A 158 -8.40 8.56 0.56
N SER A 159 -8.06 9.78 0.97
CA SER A 159 -6.99 10.57 0.37
C SER A 159 -6.13 11.19 1.46
N GLY A 160 -4.82 11.07 1.31
CA GLY A 160 -3.84 11.79 2.10
C GLY A 160 -3.19 12.92 1.32
N ALA A 161 -1.98 13.33 1.73
CA ALA A 161 -1.27 14.44 1.10
C ALA A 161 -0.77 14.11 -0.31
N PHE A 162 -0.37 12.86 -0.54
CA PHE A 162 0.29 12.44 -1.80
C PHE A 162 -0.37 11.25 -2.48
N SER A 163 -1.31 10.58 -1.82
CA SER A 163 -1.92 9.36 -2.32
C SER A 163 -3.42 9.33 -2.05
N ALA A 164 -4.13 8.49 -2.80
CA ALA A 164 -5.55 8.23 -2.60
C ALA A 164 -5.87 6.78 -2.97
N ALA A 165 -6.82 6.19 -2.26
CA ALA A 165 -7.30 4.85 -2.50
C ALA A 165 -8.82 4.74 -2.36
N VAL A 166 -9.39 3.78 -3.09
CA VAL A 166 -10.78 3.34 -2.92
C VAL A 166 -10.75 1.94 -2.34
N TYR A 167 -11.70 1.64 -1.45
CA TYR A 167 -11.76 0.37 -0.73
C TYR A 167 -12.99 -0.47 -1.09
N PRO A 168 -13.13 -0.95 -2.35
CA PRO A 168 -14.23 -1.82 -2.75
C PRO A 168 -14.07 -3.23 -2.19
N TYR A 169 -15.07 -4.08 -2.37
CA TYR A 169 -14.86 -5.52 -2.22
C TYR A 169 -14.28 -6.14 -3.48
N GLY A 170 -13.29 -6.99 -3.27
CA GLY A 170 -12.80 -7.89 -4.29
C GLY A 170 -13.61 -9.17 -4.39
N THR A 171 -13.19 -10.01 -5.33
CA THR A 171 -13.81 -11.31 -5.62
C THR A 171 -13.73 -12.31 -4.46
N THR A 172 -12.79 -12.10 -3.55
CA THR A 172 -12.59 -12.87 -2.30
C THR A 172 -13.61 -12.53 -1.22
N GLY A 173 -14.40 -11.47 -1.41
CA GLY A 173 -15.33 -10.98 -0.41
C GLY A 173 -14.65 -10.24 0.75
N THR A 174 -13.39 -9.85 0.62
CA THR A 174 -12.72 -8.90 1.53
C THR A 174 -12.68 -7.50 0.91
N VAL A 175 -12.54 -6.48 1.76
CA VAL A 175 -12.21 -5.13 1.30
C VAL A 175 -10.78 -5.13 0.78
N GLU A 176 -10.59 -4.61 -0.42
CA GLU A 176 -9.30 -4.50 -1.10
C GLU A 176 -8.94 -3.03 -1.26
N GLU A 177 -7.64 -2.71 -1.16
CA GLU A 177 -7.16 -1.37 -1.46
C GLU A 177 -6.91 -1.23 -2.97
N VAL A 178 -7.55 -0.25 -3.59
CA VAL A 178 -7.27 0.16 -4.97
C VAL A 178 -6.67 1.54 -4.94
N THR A 179 -5.36 1.64 -5.20
CA THR A 179 -4.69 2.94 -5.32
C THR A 179 -5.20 3.66 -6.56
N VAL A 180 -5.65 4.91 -6.37
CA VAL A 180 -6.24 5.73 -7.43
C VAL A 180 -5.54 7.08 -7.62
N ALA A 181 -4.41 7.30 -6.95
CA ALA A 181 -3.51 8.43 -7.22
C ALA A 181 -2.96 8.38 -8.67
N ASP A 182 -2.59 9.55 -9.19
CA ASP A 182 -2.04 9.71 -10.54
C ASP A 182 -0.54 9.43 -10.61
#